data_AF-A0AAN3V848-F1
#
_entry.id   AF-A0AAN3V848-F1
#
_cell.length_a   1.000
_cell.length_b   1.000
_cell.length_c   1.000
_cell.angle_alpha   90.00
_cell.angle_beta   90.00
_cell.angle_gamma   90.00
#
_symmetry.space_group_name_H-M   'P 1'
#
loop_
_entity.id
_entity.type
_entity.pdbx_description
1 polymer ?
#
loop_
_entity_poly.entity_id
_entity_poly.type
_entity_poly.pdbx_seq_one_letter_code
_entity_poly.pdbx_strand_id
1 'polypeptide(L)'
;MAMRERIRKNNKIKLEKEVNKSIKWVKDIQDIELVLMQDIMNKVHSSLTNALHSLDTSSRINWDDLLNEVVRETLSHNNIVGAIKITKNPDIKLDPGEANNIQLINDADAPLNKIIIENEYMRITLDPLEQINILLNSFKENYLSIIQE
;
A
#
# COMPACT_ATOMS: atom_id res chain seq x y z
N MET A 1 -29.11 -33.93 -48.15
CA MET A 1 -28.35 -32.78 -47.61
C MET A 1 -28.97 -32.22 -46.32
N ALA A 2 -30.28 -32.00 -46.26
CA ALA A 2 -30.99 -31.45 -45.08
C ALA A 2 -30.68 -32.12 -43.72
N MET A 3 -30.56 -33.45 -43.65
CA MET A 3 -30.23 -34.19 -42.42
C MET A 3 -28.84 -33.81 -41.87
N ARG A 4 -27.83 -33.73 -42.75
CA ARG A 4 -26.45 -33.36 -42.36
C ARG A 4 -26.38 -31.92 -41.86
N GLU A 5 -27.16 -31.04 -42.49
CA GLU A 5 -27.26 -29.62 -42.11
C GLU A 5 -27.94 -29.44 -40.75
N ARG A 6 -28.97 -30.24 -40.47
CA ARG A 6 -29.62 -30.31 -39.15
C ARG A 6 -28.66 -30.78 -38.06
N ILE A 7 -27.88 -31.84 -38.33
CA ILE A 7 -26.86 -32.35 -37.39
C ILE A 7 -25.78 -31.28 -37.14
N ARG A 8 -25.29 -30.63 -38.20
CA ARG A 8 -24.29 -29.56 -38.07
C ARG A 8 -24.80 -28.39 -37.23
N LYS A 9 -26.05 -27.95 -37.44
CA LYS A 9 -26.68 -26.88 -36.65
C LYS A 9 -26.83 -27.27 -35.18
N ASN A 10 -27.27 -28.51 -34.90
CA ASN A 10 -27.40 -29.00 -33.53
C ASN A 10 -26.05 -29.10 -32.81
N ASN A 11 -25.02 -29.62 -33.50
CA ASN A 11 -23.67 -29.70 -32.94
C ASN A 11 -23.10 -28.31 -32.64
N LYS A 12 -23.32 -27.33 -33.53
CA LYS A 12 -22.91 -25.94 -33.30
C LYS A 12 -23.57 -25.36 -32.05
N ILE A 13 -24.89 -25.52 -31.89
CA ILE A 13 -25.63 -25.04 -30.72
C ILE A 13 -25.12 -25.71 -29.43
N LYS A 14 -24.85 -27.02 -29.48
CA LYS A 14 -24.31 -27.74 -28.32
C LYS A 14 -22.92 -27.22 -27.94
N LEU A 15 -22.05 -27.01 -28.93
CA LEU A 15 -20.71 -26.46 -28.72
C LEU A 15 -20.78 -25.04 -28.12
N GLU A 16 -21.61 -24.15 -28.67
CA GLU A 16 -21.79 -22.79 -28.15
C GLU A 16 -22.29 -22.78 -26.70
N LYS A 17 -23.21 -23.69 -26.36
CA LYS A 17 -23.68 -23.85 -24.97
C LYS A 17 -22.57 -24.28 -24.03
N GLU A 18 -21.76 -25.26 -24.42
CA GLU A 18 -20.62 -25.71 -23.60
C GLU A 18 -19.57 -24.60 -23.46
N VAL A 19 -19.24 -23.89 -24.54
CA VAL A 19 -18.30 -22.76 -24.51
C VAL A 19 -18.79 -21.68 -23.55
N ASN A 20 -20.05 -21.26 -23.65
CA ASN A 20 -20.62 -20.25 -22.75
C ASN A 20 -20.64 -20.71 -21.29
N LYS A 21 -20.89 -22.00 -21.05
CA LYS A 21 -20.83 -22.57 -19.70
C LYS A 21 -19.41 -22.54 -19.15
N SER A 22 -18.41 -22.90 -19.95
CA SER A 22 -17.00 -22.81 -19.55
C SER A 22 -16.57 -21.37 -19.27
N ILE A 23 -16.98 -20.41 -20.11
CA ILE A 23 -16.71 -18.98 -19.87
C ILE A 23 -17.33 -18.54 -18.54
N LYS A 24 -18.56 -18.95 -18.24
CA LYS A 24 -19.21 -18.63 -16.97
C LYS A 24 -18.41 -19.21 -15.79
N TRP A 25 -18.00 -20.48 -15.88
CA TRP A 25 -17.19 -21.13 -14.84
C TRP A 25 -15.89 -20.37 -14.55
N VAL A 26 -15.20 -19.91 -15.59
CA VAL A 26 -13.97 -19.10 -15.42
C VAL A 26 -14.28 -17.80 -14.69
N LYS A 27 -15.35 -17.09 -15.06
CA LYS A 27 -15.77 -15.86 -14.37
C LYS A 27 -16.13 -16.09 -12.91
N ASP A 28 -16.90 -17.14 -12.63
CA ASP A 28 -17.29 -17.51 -11.27
C ASP A 28 -16.04 -17.80 -10.39
N ILE A 29 -14.99 -18.40 -10.97
CA ILE A 29 -13.70 -18.62 -10.27
C ILE A 29 -12.98 -17.29 -10.01
N GLN A 30 -12.89 -16.42 -11.02
CA GLN A 30 -12.26 -15.09 -10.87
C GLN A 30 -12.94 -14.26 -9.77
N ASP A 31 -14.27 -14.30 -9.68
CA ASP A 31 -15.03 -13.61 -8.63
C ASP A 31 -14.69 -14.15 -7.23
N ILE A 32 -14.54 -15.47 -7.08
CA ILE A 32 -14.13 -16.09 -5.81
C ILE A 32 -12.70 -15.67 -5.43
N GLU A 33 -11.77 -15.69 -6.39
CA GLU A 33 -10.38 -15.29 -6.19
C GLU A 33 -10.28 -13.83 -5.72
N LEU A 34 -11.08 -12.93 -6.31
CA LEU A 34 -11.14 -11.52 -5.90
C LEU A 34 -11.58 -11.37 -4.43
N VAL A 35 -12.62 -12.09 -4.01
CA VAL A 35 -13.11 -12.04 -2.63
C VAL A 35 -12.06 -12.58 -1.65
N LEU A 36 -11.45 -13.72 -1.97
CA LEU A 36 -10.40 -14.33 -1.14
C LEU A 36 -9.19 -13.40 -0.99
N MET A 37 -8.79 -12.73 -2.07
CA MET A 37 -7.66 -11.79 -2.03
C MET A 37 -7.97 -10.55 -1.21
N GLN A 38 -9.21 -10.06 -1.27
CA GLN A 38 -9.63 -8.96 -0.40
C GLN A 38 -9.58 -9.36 1.08
N ASP A 39 -10.02 -10.57 1.43
CA ASP A 39 -9.94 -11.09 2.80
C ASP A 39 -8.48 -11.24 3.27
N ILE A 40 -7.60 -11.78 2.42
CA ILE A 40 -6.16 -11.88 2.71
C ILE A 40 -5.55 -10.49 2.94
N MET A 41 -5.82 -9.52 2.07
CA MET A 41 -5.31 -8.15 2.21
C MET A 41 -5.77 -7.51 3.52
N ASN A 42 -7.03 -7.68 3.91
CA ASN A 42 -7.55 -7.16 5.18
C ASN A 42 -6.87 -7.81 6.39
N LYS A 43 -6.60 -9.11 6.32
CA LYS A 43 -5.88 -9.85 7.38
C LYS A 43 -4.42 -9.41 7.48
N VAL A 44 -3.74 -9.24 6.36
CA VAL A 44 -2.36 -8.72 6.32
C VAL A 44 -2.32 -7.30 6.89
N HIS A 45 -3.22 -6.42 6.47
CA HIS A 45 -3.35 -5.06 7.00
C HIS A 45 -3.51 -5.06 8.52
N SER A 46 -4.47 -5.82 9.03
CA SER A 46 -4.75 -5.93 10.47
C SER A 46 -3.54 -6.49 11.23
N SER A 47 -2.88 -7.51 10.69
CA SER A 47 -1.70 -8.12 11.30
C SER A 47 -0.52 -7.14 11.37
N LEU A 48 -0.26 -6.39 10.30
CA LEU A 48 0.82 -5.39 10.27
C LEU A 48 0.52 -4.21 11.19
N THR A 49 -0.72 -3.73 11.20
CA THR A 49 -1.17 -2.65 12.09
C THR A 49 -1.01 -3.04 13.56
N ASN A 50 -1.41 -4.26 13.92
CA ASN A 50 -1.25 -4.78 15.28
C ASN A 50 0.21 -4.97 15.66
N ALA A 51 1.05 -5.42 14.72
CA ALA A 51 2.49 -5.53 14.95
C ALA A 51 3.11 -4.15 15.21
N LEU A 52 2.77 -3.14 14.42
CA LEU A 52 3.22 -1.76 14.61
C LEU A 52 2.82 -1.23 16.00
N HIS A 53 1.56 -1.41 16.38
CA HIS A 53 1.09 -0.99 17.71
C HIS A 53 1.81 -1.73 18.85
N SER A 54 2.11 -3.02 18.67
CA SER A 54 2.91 -3.78 19.63
C SER A 54 4.35 -3.26 19.72
N LEU A 55 4.92 -2.76 18.63
CA LEU A 55 6.26 -2.18 18.63
C LEU A 55 6.27 -0.84 19.39
N ASP A 56 5.27 0.01 19.14
CA ASP A 56 5.11 1.30 19.84
C ASP A 56 5.02 1.12 21.36
N THR A 57 4.28 0.10 21.82
CA THR A 57 4.00 -0.13 23.25
C THR A 57 5.06 -0.93 23.98
N SER A 58 5.89 -1.71 23.26
CA SER A 58 6.80 -2.68 23.89
C SER A 58 8.15 -2.11 24.33
N SER A 59 8.43 -0.81 24.12
CA SER A 59 9.74 -0.16 24.33
C SER A 59 10.92 -0.86 23.62
N ARG A 60 10.62 -1.73 22.65
CA ARG A 60 11.63 -2.51 21.90
C ARG A 60 12.31 -1.70 20.81
N ILE A 61 11.69 -0.60 20.38
CA ILE A 61 12.22 0.28 19.34
C ILE A 61 12.71 1.56 19.99
N ASN A 62 13.94 1.94 19.65
CA ASN A 62 14.40 3.30 19.86
C ASN A 62 13.91 4.16 18.69
N TRP A 63 12.76 4.81 18.87
CA TRP A 63 12.17 5.66 17.84
C TRP A 63 13.04 6.87 17.51
N ASP A 64 13.77 7.40 18.48
CA ASP A 64 14.67 8.53 18.25
C ASP A 64 15.74 8.14 17.21
N ASP A 65 16.46 7.04 17.43
CA ASP A 65 17.53 6.59 16.53
C ASP A 65 17.00 6.25 15.13
N LEU A 66 15.93 5.46 15.08
CA LEU A 66 15.33 5.02 13.81
C LEU A 66 14.83 6.21 12.99
N LEU A 67 14.10 7.12 13.61
CA LEU A 67 13.55 8.27 12.90
C LEU A 67 14.65 9.26 12.48
N ASN A 68 15.72 9.40 13.27
CA ASN A 68 16.88 10.19 12.87
C ASN A 68 17.56 9.63 11.61
N GLU A 69 17.75 8.32 11.54
CA GLU A 69 18.30 7.66 10.36
C GLU A 69 17.41 7.91 9.14
N VAL A 70 16.11 7.64 9.25
CA VAL A 70 15.14 7.82 8.15
C VAL A 70 15.09 9.28 7.68
N VAL A 71 15.10 10.25 8.61
CA VAL A 71 15.12 11.68 8.26
C VAL A 71 16.40 12.03 7.51
N ARG A 72 17.56 11.61 8.01
CA ARG A 72 18.86 11.91 7.37
C ARG A 72 18.94 11.31 5.97
N GLU A 73 18.48 10.08 5.80
CA GLU A 73 18.37 9.45 4.48
C GLU A 73 17.39 10.20 3.58
N THR A 74 16.22 10.58 4.09
CA THR A 74 15.22 11.30 3.28
C THR A 74 15.75 12.65 2.80
N LEU A 75 16.44 13.38 3.67
CA LEU A 75 17.04 14.67 3.33
C LEU A 75 18.19 14.52 2.31
N SER A 76 19.03 13.49 2.44
CA SER A 76 20.17 13.26 1.55
C SER A 76 19.75 12.77 0.16
N HIS A 77 18.73 11.91 0.06
CA HIS A 77 18.29 11.34 -1.21
C HIS A 77 17.43 12.30 -2.03
N ASN A 78 16.66 13.18 -1.39
CA ASN A 78 15.68 14.02 -2.09
C ASN A 78 16.20 15.40 -2.48
N ASN A 79 17.47 15.74 -2.20
CA ASN A 79 18.05 17.08 -2.45
C ASN A 79 17.08 18.21 -2.06
N ILE A 80 16.48 18.11 -0.86
CA ILE A 80 15.45 19.06 -0.43
C ILE A 80 16.13 20.42 -0.20
N VAL A 81 15.89 21.37 -1.10
CA VAL A 81 16.47 22.72 -1.04
C VAL A 81 15.49 23.68 -0.36
N GLY A 82 16.01 24.77 0.22
CA GLY A 82 15.23 25.85 0.79
C GLY A 82 14.96 25.68 2.29
N ALA A 83 13.99 26.42 2.82
CA ALA A 83 13.59 26.29 4.23
C ALA A 83 12.80 24.98 4.42
N ILE A 84 13.32 24.09 5.25
CA ILE A 84 12.75 22.78 5.53
C ILE A 84 12.05 22.85 6.88
N LYS A 85 10.82 22.36 6.94
CA LYS A 85 10.07 22.18 8.19
C LYS A 85 9.92 20.70 8.45
N ILE A 86 10.26 20.28 9.66
CA ILE A 86 10.08 18.91 10.13
C ILE A 86 9.11 18.94 11.30
N THR A 87 7.91 18.41 11.09
CA THR A 87 6.90 18.25 12.14
C THR A 87 7.03 16.86 12.77
N LYS A 88 7.11 16.82 14.09
CA LYS A 88 7.25 15.58 14.88
C LYS A 88 6.49 15.68 16.20
N ASN A 89 6.29 14.53 16.84
CA ASN A 89 5.88 14.51 18.24
C ASN A 89 6.97 15.17 19.14
N PRO A 90 6.60 15.97 20.15
CA PRO A 90 7.55 16.60 21.08
C PRO A 90 8.45 15.60 21.82
N ASP A 91 7.95 14.40 22.12
CA ASP A 91 8.66 13.37 22.90
C ASP A 91 9.80 12.70 22.10
N ILE A 92 9.79 12.82 20.77
CA ILE A 92 10.86 12.33 19.90
C ILE A 92 12.03 13.32 19.87
N LYS A 93 13.25 12.82 20.06
CA LYS A 93 14.48 13.60 19.90
C LYS A 93 15.03 13.43 18.49
N LEU A 94 14.80 14.45 17.66
CA LEU A 94 15.42 14.53 16.34
C LEU A 94 16.66 15.43 16.37
N ASP A 95 17.75 14.90 15.82
CA ASP A 95 18.94 15.60 15.40
C ASP A 95 19.16 15.34 13.88
N PRO A 96 18.51 16.13 13.01
CA PRO A 96 18.65 15.99 11.56
C PRO A 96 20.02 16.46 11.02
N GLY A 97 20.94 16.92 11.89
CA GLY A 97 22.27 17.43 11.53
C GLY A 97 22.34 18.95 11.36
N GLU A 98 23.55 19.46 11.09
CA GLU A 98 23.90 20.90 11.05
C GLU A 98 23.42 21.64 9.78
N ALA A 99 22.20 21.37 9.31
CA ALA A 99 21.63 22.10 8.19
C ALA A 99 20.92 23.37 8.71
N ASN A 100 21.53 24.53 8.50
CA ASN A 100 21.07 25.85 8.98
C ASN A 100 19.66 26.28 8.49
N ASN A 101 19.04 25.49 7.61
CA ASN A 101 17.75 25.74 6.97
C ASN A 101 16.62 24.84 7.50
N ILE A 102 16.86 24.03 8.55
CA ILE A 102 15.84 23.16 9.15
C ILE A 102 15.16 23.83 10.34
N GLN A 103 13.83 23.84 10.32
CA GLN A 103 12.97 24.23 11.42
C GLN A 103 12.23 23.00 11.96
N LEU A 104 12.37 22.72 13.26
CA LEU A 104 11.59 21.69 13.93
C LEU A 104 10.28 22.28 14.46
N ILE A 105 9.17 21.60 14.16
CA ILE A 105 7.83 21.92 14.65
C ILE A 105 7.39 20.77 15.55
N ASN A 106 7.03 21.08 16.79
CA ASN A 106 6.48 20.08 17.70
C ASN A 106 4.95 20.08 17.58
N ASP A 107 4.40 18.92 17.28
CA ASP A 107 2.96 18.66 17.23
C ASP A 107 2.63 17.57 18.26
N ALA A 108 1.92 17.94 19.33
CA ALA A 108 1.59 17.01 20.41
C ALA A 108 0.54 15.97 20.00
N ASP A 109 -0.23 16.24 18.94
CA ASP A 109 -1.25 15.33 18.43
C ASP A 109 -0.66 14.31 17.42
N ALA A 110 0.60 14.52 16.98
CA ALA A 110 1.29 13.59 16.09
C ALA A 110 1.70 12.29 16.82
N PRO A 111 1.53 11.11 16.20
CA PRO A 111 2.08 9.85 16.73
C PRO A 111 3.61 9.89 16.87
N LEU A 112 4.15 9.12 17.83
CA LEU A 112 5.60 9.02 18.07
C LEU A 112 6.37 8.53 16.84
N ASN A 113 5.78 7.63 16.07
CA ASN A 113 6.40 7.00 14.90
C ASN A 113 6.17 7.77 13.59
N LYS A 114 5.65 9.01 13.66
CA LYS A 114 5.31 9.84 12.50
C LYS A 114 6.19 11.06 12.39
N ILE A 115 6.68 11.32 11.18
CA ILE A 115 7.38 12.55 10.80
C ILE A 115 6.82 13.12 9.52
N ILE A 116 6.74 14.44 9.43
CA ILE A 116 6.39 15.16 8.21
C ILE A 116 7.54 16.10 7.88
N ILE A 117 8.12 15.94 6.69
CA ILE A 117 9.17 16.80 6.16
C ILE A 117 8.59 17.60 5.00
N GLU A 118 8.65 18.92 5.05
CA GLU A 118 8.10 19.76 4.00
C GLU A 118 8.96 20.99 3.69
N ASN A 119 8.85 21.49 2.47
CA ASN A 119 9.36 22.79 2.04
C ASN A 119 8.28 23.49 1.18
N GLU A 120 8.65 24.52 0.43
CA GLU A 120 7.71 25.26 -0.44
C GLU A 120 7.13 24.42 -1.60
N TYR A 121 7.77 23.31 -1.97
CA TYR A 121 7.46 22.54 -3.18
C TYR A 121 6.94 21.14 -2.90
N MET A 122 7.30 20.54 -1.77
CA MET A 122 7.04 19.14 -1.48
C MET A 122 6.75 18.90 0.00
N ARG A 123 5.95 17.85 0.25
CA ARG A 123 5.64 17.32 1.58
C ARG A 123 5.81 15.81 1.56
N ILE A 124 6.73 15.31 2.36
CA ILE A 124 6.99 13.90 2.59
C ILE A 124 6.41 13.53 3.96
N THR A 125 5.51 12.56 3.98
CA THR A 125 4.96 12.02 5.23
C THR A 125 5.56 10.64 5.48
N LEU A 126 6.34 10.53 6.54
CA LEU A 126 6.92 9.30 7.04
C LEU A 126 6.01 8.76 8.13
N ASP A 127 5.04 7.96 7.74
CA ASP A 127 4.03 7.36 8.61
C ASP A 127 3.97 5.87 8.29
N PRO A 128 4.44 4.97 9.17
CA PRO A 128 4.50 3.54 8.89
C PRO A 128 3.13 2.94 8.56
N LEU A 129 2.04 3.46 9.14
CA LEU A 129 0.69 2.99 8.84
C LEU A 129 0.29 3.38 7.41
N GLU A 130 0.63 4.61 7.00
CA GLU A 130 0.38 5.05 5.64
C GLU A 130 1.24 4.28 4.62
N GLN A 131 2.48 3.95 4.96
CA GLN A 131 3.32 3.11 4.11
C GLN A 131 2.73 1.70 3.93
N ILE A 132 2.17 1.10 4.99
CA ILE A 132 1.43 -0.17 4.88
C ILE A 132 0.25 -0.03 3.90
N ASN A 133 -0.53 1.05 4.02
CA ASN A 133 -1.66 1.31 3.12
C ASN A 133 -1.21 1.43 1.66
N ILE A 134 -0.15 2.21 1.39
CA ILE A 134 0.39 2.41 0.04
C ILE A 134 0.83 1.08 -0.57
N LEU A 135 1.59 0.27 0.18
CA LEU A 135 2.09 -1.02 -0.31
C LEU A 135 0.95 -1.99 -0.61
N LEU A 136 -0.06 -2.06 0.24
CA LEU A 136 -1.23 -2.92 0.03
C LEU A 136 -2.10 -2.46 -1.14
N ASN A 137 -2.25 -1.15 -1.33
CA ASN A 137 -2.94 -0.61 -2.50
C ASN A 137 -2.18 -0.90 -3.79
N SER A 138 -0.85 -0.72 -3.81
CA SER A 138 -0.02 -1.08 -4.97
C SER A 138 -0.13 -2.57 -5.30
N PHE A 139 -0.11 -3.43 -4.28
CA PHE A 139 -0.32 -4.87 -4.47
C PHE A 139 -1.71 -5.17 -5.07
N LYS A 140 -2.77 -4.52 -4.56
CA LYS A 140 -4.13 -4.66 -5.07
C LYS A 140 -4.24 -4.26 -6.54
N GLU A 141 -3.67 -3.12 -6.91
CA GLU A 141 -3.68 -2.62 -8.30
C GLU A 141 -2.97 -3.59 -9.24
N ASN A 142 -1.77 -4.05 -8.86
CA ASN A 142 -1.00 -5.04 -9.62
C ASN A 142 -1.74 -6.37 -9.76
N TYR A 143 -2.47 -6.79 -8.73
CA TYR A 143 -3.26 -8.02 -8.79
C TYR A 143 -4.47 -7.87 -9.71
N LEU A 144 -5.18 -6.75 -9.63
CA LEU A 144 -6.33 -6.48 -10.49
C LEU A 144 -5.93 -6.40 -11.97
N SER A 145 -4.76 -5.82 -12.29
CA SER A 145 -4.27 -5.80 -13.67
C SER A 145 -4.04 -7.21 -14.22
N ILE A 146 -3.55 -8.15 -13.40
CA ILE A 146 -3.28 -9.53 -13.83
C ILE A 146 -4.56 -10.31 -14.14
N ILE A 147 -5.66 -10.09 -13.40
CA ILE A 147 -6.91 -10.85 -13.61
C ILE A 147 -7.80 -10.26 -14.71
N GLN A 148 -7.64 -8.95 -14.97
CA GLN A 148 -8.43 -8.25 -15.98
C GLN A 148 -7.82 -8.32 -17.38
N GLU A 149 -6.54 -8.72 -17.51
CA GLU A 149 -5.89 -9.11 -18.78
C GLU A 149 -6.36 -10.48 -19.30
#